data_AF-A0A5D4U9J8-F1
#
_entry.id   AF-A0A5D4U9J8-F1
#
_cell.length_a   1.000
_cell.length_b   1.000
_cell.length_c   1.000
_cell.angle_alpha   90.00
_cell.angle_beta   90.00
_cell.angle_gamma   90.00
#
_symmetry.space_group_name_H-M   'P 1'
#
loop_
_entity.id
_entity.type
_entity.pdbx_description
1 polymer ?
#
loop_
_entity_poly.entity_id
_entity_poly.type
_entity_poly.pdbx_seq_one_letter_code
_entity_poly.pdbx_strand_id
1 'polypeptide(L)' 'MGLNLRNAIIHNVSGNNQDQLKDTIVDAIQGGEEKTLPGLGVLMEVFWNTADPQEQKMLLETIEEGLKG' A
#
# COMPACT_ATOMS: atom_id res chain seq x y z
N MET A 1 1.21 8.01 -22.20
CA MET A 1 1.17 6.61 -21.71
C MET A 1 1.07 6.58 -20.17
N GLY A 2 0.08 7.23 -19.57
CA GLY A 2 0.01 7.44 -18.11
C GLY A 2 -1.00 6.56 -17.36
N LEU A 3 -1.74 5.70 -18.05
CA LEU A 3 -2.95 5.06 -17.51
C LEU A 3 -2.79 3.59 -17.08
N ASN A 4 -1.59 3.01 -17.17
CA ASN A 4 -1.39 1.58 -16.92
C ASN A 4 -0.70 1.26 -15.61
N LEU A 5 0.01 2.21 -14.97
CA LEU A 5 0.73 1.92 -13.73
C LEU A 5 -0.22 1.73 -12.55
N ARG A 6 -1.22 2.60 -12.38
CA ARG A 6 -2.23 2.45 -11.32
C ARG A 6 -2.98 1.12 -11.46
N ASN A 7 -3.41 0.78 -12.67
CA ASN A 7 -4.11 -0.48 -12.92
C ASN A 7 -3.20 -1.70 -12.73
N ALA A 8 -1.92 -1.61 -13.10
CA ALA A 8 -0.95 -2.68 -12.86
C ALA A 8 -0.67 -2.88 -11.37
N ILE A 9 -0.57 -1.79 -10.59
CA ILE A 9 -0.41 -1.87 -9.14
C ILE A 9 -1.65 -2.50 -8.52
N ILE A 10 -2.86 -2.01 -8.84
CA ILE A 10 -4.12 -2.59 -8.35
C ILE A 10 -4.18 -4.08 -8.71
N HIS A 11 -3.94 -4.45 -9.97
CA HIS A 11 -3.95 -5.84 -10.40
C HIS A 11 -2.91 -6.72 -9.69
N ASN A 12 -1.73 -6.18 -9.35
CA ASN A 12 -0.69 -6.91 -8.63
C ASN A 12 -1.05 -7.15 -7.16
N VAL A 13 -1.92 -6.32 -6.56
CA VAL A 13 -2.34 -6.47 -5.16
C VAL A 13 -3.76 -7.03 -5.00
N SER A 14 -4.59 -6.99 -6.06
CA SER A 14 -5.92 -7.59 -6.13
C SER A 14 -5.83 -9.11 -6.10
N GLY A 15 -5.77 -9.67 -4.90
CA GLY A 15 -5.57 -11.10 -4.66
C GLY A 15 -4.58 -11.39 -3.52
N ASN A 16 -3.88 -10.36 -3.06
CA ASN A 16 -3.02 -10.47 -1.89
C ASN A 16 -3.85 -10.58 -0.62
N ASN A 17 -3.43 -11.46 0.28
CA ASN A 17 -3.93 -11.49 1.65
C ASN A 17 -3.31 -10.35 2.49
N GLN A 18 -3.78 -10.16 3.72
CA GLN A 18 -3.32 -9.06 4.58
C GLN A 18 -1.80 -9.05 4.81
N ASP A 19 -1.17 -10.22 4.97
CA ASP A 19 0.28 -10.32 5.16
C ASP A 19 1.04 -9.89 3.90
N GLN A 20 0.56 -10.29 2.72
CA GLN A 20 1.15 -9.87 1.44
C GLN A 20 0.94 -8.38 1.15
N LEU A 21 -0.21 -7.82 1.54
CA LEU A 21 -0.46 -6.38 1.45
C LEU A 21 0.47 -5.60 2.38
N LYS A 22 0.68 -6.11 3.60
CA LYS A 22 1.63 -5.55 4.55
C LYS A 22 3.04 -5.54 4.00
N ASP A 23 3.51 -6.67 3.48
CA ASP A 23 4.85 -6.78 2.90
C ASP A 23 5.00 -5.80 1.73
N THR A 24 3.99 -5.67 0.87
CA THR A 24 4.00 -4.71 -0.24
C THR A 24 4.12 -3.26 0.26
N ILE A 25 3.41 -2.89 1.33
CA ILE A 25 3.49 -1.55 1.93
C ILE A 25 4.87 -1.31 2.53
N VAL A 26 5.40 -2.29 3.28
CA VAL A 26 6.73 -2.21 3.91
C VAL A 26 7.83 -2.10 2.86
N ASP A 27 7.75 -2.89 1.79
CA ASP A 27 8.70 -2.87 0.67
C ASP A 27 8.65 -1.54 -0.08
N ALA A 28 7.45 -0.98 -0.29
CA ALA A 28 7.29 0.33 -0.92
C ALA A 28 7.89 1.44 -0.05
N ILE A 29 7.70 1.38 1.27
CA ILE A 29 8.28 2.34 2.22
C ILE A 29 9.81 2.22 2.24
N GLN A 30 10.35 1.01 2.40
CA GLN A 30 11.80 0.77 2.48
C GLN A 30 12.52 1.00 1.15
N GLY A 31 11.85 0.73 0.03
CA GLY A 31 12.40 0.88 -1.31
C GLY A 31 12.73 2.33 -1.67
N GLY A 32 12.10 3.31 -1.02
CA GLY A 32 12.46 4.73 -1.13
C GLY A 32 12.49 5.26 -2.57
N GLU A 33 11.83 4.59 -3.52
CA GLU A 33 11.86 4.99 -4.92
C GLU A 33 11.02 6.25 -5.12
N GLU A 34 11.64 7.41 -4.91
CA GLU A 34 11.07 8.76 -5.05
C GLU A 34 10.38 9.00 -6.41
N LYS A 35 10.63 8.15 -7.43
CA LYS A 35 9.97 8.21 -8.74
C LYS A 35 8.52 7.73 -8.75
N THR A 36 8.11 6.92 -7.77
CA THR A 36 6.82 6.19 -7.79
C THR A 36 5.94 6.51 -6.57
N LEU A 37 6.50 7.16 -5.54
CA LEU A 37 5.84 7.54 -4.29
C LEU A 37 5.67 9.08 -4.18
N PRO A 38 4.84 9.72 -5.02
CA PRO A 38 4.61 11.15 -4.94
C PRO A 38 3.79 11.49 -3.69
N GLY A 39 4.38 12.13 -2.67
CA GLY A 39 3.69 12.75 -1.52
C GLY A 39 2.82 11.83 -0.64
N LEU A 40 1.81 11.18 -1.21
CA LEU A 40 0.96 10.16 -0.60
C LEU A 40 1.77 8.97 -0.07
N GLY A 41 2.86 8.60 -0.73
CA GLY A 41 3.78 7.58 -0.25
C GLY A 41 4.42 7.94 1.08
N VAL A 42 4.93 9.17 1.18
CA VAL A 42 5.52 9.72 2.42
C VAL A 42 4.47 9.88 3.52
N LEU A 43 3.24 10.30 3.18
CA LEU A 43 2.15 10.38 4.15
C LEU A 43 1.76 8.99 4.69
N MET A 44 1.73 7.97 3.82
CA MET A 44 1.44 6.59 4.20
C MET A 44 2.58 6.02 5.06
N GLU A 45 3.83 6.31 4.74
CA GLU A 45 4.99 5.94 5.54
C GLU A 45 4.93 6.53 6.95
N VAL A 46 4.67 7.83 7.06
CA VAL A 46 4.53 8.51 8.36
C VAL A 46 3.39 7.88 9.14
N PHE A 47 2.22 7.69 8.51
CA PHE A 47 1.09 7.02 9.15
C PHE A 47 1.48 5.62 9.65
N TRP A 48 2.03 4.78 8.77
CA TRP A 48 2.38 3.39 9.05
C TRP A 48 3.39 3.26 10.20
N ASN A 49 4.39 4.13 10.23
CA ASN A 49 5.42 4.16 11.28
C ASN A 49 4.89 4.67 12.62
N THR A 50 3.84 5.49 12.62
CA THR A 50 3.20 5.98 13.85
C THR A 50 2.03 5.13 14.33
N ALA A 51 1.44 4.33 13.42
CA ALA A 51 0.26 3.53 13.67
C ALA A 51 0.56 2.37 14.62
N ASP A 52 -0.36 2.13 15.54
CA ASP A 52 -0.31 0.95 16.39
C ASP A 52 -0.72 -0.33 15.62
N PRO A 53 -0.53 -1.54 16.18
CA PRO A 53 -0.87 -2.79 15.49
C PRO A 53 -2.35 -2.92 15.11
N GLN A 54 -3.27 -2.28 15.84
CA GLN A 54 -4.70 -2.29 15.53
C GLN A 54 -4.99 -1.36 14.36
N GLU A 55 -4.38 -0.17 14.33
CA GLU A 55 -4.48 0.78 13.23
C GLU A 55 -3.88 0.23 11.93
N GLN A 56 -2.73 -0.44 12.01
CA GLN A 56 -2.14 -1.14 10.87
C GLN A 56 -3.08 -2.25 10.34
N LYS A 57 -3.67 -3.04 11.24
CA LYS A 57 -4.64 -4.08 10.87
C LYS A 57 -5.89 -3.50 10.21
N MET A 58 -6.45 -2.43 10.76
CA MET A 58 -7.60 -1.73 10.21
C MET A 58 -7.29 -1.16 8.81
N LEU A 59 -6.10 -0.59 8.61
CA LEU A 59 -5.67 -0.12 7.30
C LEU A 59 -5.60 -1.27 6.28
N LEU A 60 -4.97 -2.39 6.66
CA LEU A 60 -4.86 -3.57 5.80
C LEU A 60 -6.23 -4.16 5.45
N GLU A 61 -7.13 -4.28 6.42
CA GLU A 61 -8.52 -4.73 6.21
C GLU A 61 -9.27 -3.81 5.24
N THR A 62 -9.16 -2.49 5.43
CA THR A 62 -9.81 -1.50 4.56
C THR A 62 -9.29 -1.57 3.12
N ILE A 63 -7.97 -1.75 2.94
CA ILE A 63 -7.36 -1.91 1.62
C ILE A 63 -7.79 -3.23 0.98
N GLU A 64 -7.78 -4.33 1.73
CA GLU A 64 -8.20 -5.65 1.27
C GLU A 64 -9.66 -5.64 0.79
N GLU A 65 -10.55 -5.01 1.55
CA GLU A 65 -11.97 -4.83 1.17
C GLU A 65 -12.11 -3.95 -0.07
N GLY A 66 -11.37 -2.84 -0.15
CA GLY A 66 -11.39 -1.93 -1.30
C GLY A 66 -10.87 -2.55 -2.60
N LEU A 67 -10.00 -3.55 -2.52
CA LEU A 67 -9.47 -4.29 -3.68
C LEU A 67 -10.38 -5.42 -4.16
N LYS A 68 -11.38 -5.82 -3.35
CA LYS A 68 -12.39 -6.84 -3.71
C LYS A 68 -13.58 -6.26 -4.49
N GLY A 69 -13.74 -4.94 -4.54
CA GLY A 69 -14.79 -4.21 -5.27
C GLY A 69 -14.36 -3.72 -6.65
#